data_AF-A0A1B6I2S9-F1
#
_entry.id   AF-A0A1B6I2S9-F1
#
_cell.length_a   1.000
_cell.length_b   1.000
_cell.length_c   1.000
_cell.angle_alpha   90.00
_cell.angle_beta   90.00
_cell.angle_gamma   90.00
#
_symmetry.space_group_name_H-M   'P 1'
#
loop_
_entity.id
_entity.type
_entity.pdbx_description
1 polymer ?
#
loop_
_entity_poly.entity_id
_entity_poly.type
_entity_poly.pdbx_seq_one_letter_code
_entity_poly.pdbx_strand_id
1 'polypeptide(L)'
;MWRLLLIAPLICLSSTQEEASWRCPQYWIQFQSSCYRFIKSPLHTRNDARKNCQAYESDLVSVNSVEEHGFLLYNLLWQDPQHRRWYTGSQQQSPGYWVNEDGTPLPDMESAFLPEPAEPQPNKDYMVYSFSNSLKKWGLEKVTGEELLLYICEAPLTKLHYVMADDRTYQYGIDIEDPLKIPIGPYFINQPIDVVFDLSKRKITNDVSLSCLAGGYPAPTYEWFKEDYQGDKLVSIKIDPLKDSRFTISGGTLIIHEPRKEEDRGLYHCKASNDYGTIISETVKLTFGFIGEFNLKRSEEKGEENWGKTVYCDPPQSFPGVKYYWARDYFPNFVEEDKRVFVSFDGALYFSALENIDRGNYSCNVQSRVSDTGRNGPFFPLNVHPHSNHQQLKFPNNFPKAFPEAPVAGKEVRLECVAFGYPVPSYNWTRRGSALPRQAIFASYNRVLLIPNVQVEDQGEYICRATNDRASIHNSVVLSIQAEPNF
;
A
#
# COMPACT_ATOMS: atom_id res chain seq x y z
N MET A 1 -4.99 -55.58 -40.93
CA MET A 1 -5.00 -56.20 -39.60
C MET A 1 -5.24 -55.09 -38.58
N TRP A 2 -6.50 -55.02 -38.12
CA TRP A 2 -7.14 -54.28 -37.03
C TRP A 2 -6.31 -53.25 -36.23
N ARG A 3 -6.75 -51.97 -36.24
CA ARG A 3 -6.51 -51.01 -35.16
C ARG A 3 -7.80 -50.88 -34.34
N LEU A 4 -7.73 -51.23 -33.06
CA LEU A 4 -8.80 -51.06 -32.08
C LEU A 4 -9.08 -49.56 -31.86
N LEU A 5 -10.34 -49.16 -32.01
CA LEU A 5 -10.92 -47.93 -31.47
C LEU A 5 -11.44 -48.24 -30.07
N LEU A 6 -10.83 -47.63 -29.05
CA LEU A 6 -11.35 -47.62 -27.68
C LEU A 6 -12.48 -46.59 -27.61
N ILE A 7 -13.71 -47.08 -27.43
CA ILE A 7 -14.91 -46.28 -27.16
C ILE A 7 -14.91 -45.97 -25.66
N ALA A 8 -14.76 -44.70 -25.29
CA ALA A 8 -14.99 -44.23 -23.92
C ALA A 8 -16.51 -44.13 -23.66
N PRO A 9 -17.01 -44.54 -22.48
CA PRO A 9 -18.43 -44.43 -22.17
C PRO A 9 -18.80 -42.97 -21.89
N LEU A 10 -19.90 -42.50 -22.49
CA LEU A 10 -20.60 -41.30 -22.05
C LEU A 10 -21.09 -41.55 -20.61
N ILE A 11 -20.45 -40.87 -19.66
CA ILE A 11 -21.00 -40.70 -18.32
C ILE A 11 -22.06 -39.60 -18.44
N CYS A 12 -23.33 -40.00 -18.39
CA CYS A 12 -24.43 -39.08 -18.12
C CYS A 12 -24.18 -38.42 -16.77
N LEU A 13 -23.77 -37.15 -16.78
CA LEU A 13 -23.93 -36.28 -15.62
C LEU A 13 -25.44 -36.08 -15.42
N SER A 14 -26.00 -36.81 -14.46
CA SER A 14 -27.29 -36.47 -13.88
C SER A 14 -27.21 -35.02 -13.40
N SER A 15 -28.03 -34.15 -13.97
CA SER A 15 -28.27 -32.82 -13.42
C SER A 15 -28.89 -33.01 -12.04
N THR A 16 -28.08 -32.95 -11.00
CA THR A 16 -28.59 -32.61 -9.67
C THR A 16 -29.08 -31.18 -9.79
N GLN A 17 -30.40 -31.01 -9.86
CA GLN A 17 -31.05 -29.73 -9.56
C GLN A 17 -30.35 -29.14 -8.34
N GLU A 18 -29.72 -27.98 -8.51
CA GLU A 18 -29.29 -27.16 -7.39
C GLU A 18 -30.52 -26.98 -6.49
N GLU A 19 -30.47 -27.55 -5.29
CA GLU A 19 -31.32 -27.10 -4.20
C GLU A 19 -31.01 -25.62 -4.02
N ALA A 20 -31.90 -24.75 -4.52
CA ALA A 20 -31.82 -23.32 -4.32
C ALA A 20 -31.77 -23.06 -2.81
N SER A 21 -30.57 -22.83 -2.29
CA SER A 21 -30.33 -22.47 -0.91
C SER A 21 -30.97 -21.09 -0.70
N TRP A 22 -32.20 -21.06 -0.18
CA TRP A 22 -32.92 -19.84 0.17
C TRP A 22 -32.07 -19.02 1.14
N ARG A 23 -31.48 -17.92 0.66
CA ARG A 23 -30.68 -16.99 1.46
C ARG A 23 -31.23 -15.58 1.28
N CYS A 24 -31.14 -14.79 2.34
CA CYS A 24 -31.53 -13.38 2.26
C CYS A 24 -30.66 -12.62 1.24
N PRO A 25 -31.23 -11.62 0.54
CA PRO A 25 -30.48 -10.78 -0.39
C PRO A 25 -29.34 -10.01 0.28
N GLN A 26 -28.42 -9.45 -0.53
CA GLN A 26 -27.33 -8.60 -0.02
C GLN A 26 -27.88 -7.44 0.84
N TYR A 27 -27.23 -7.19 1.97
CA TYR A 27 -27.63 -6.22 3.02
C TYR A 27 -28.89 -6.57 3.83
N TRP A 28 -29.47 -7.75 3.63
CA TRP A 28 -30.47 -8.32 4.53
C TRP A 28 -29.83 -9.39 5.41
N ILE A 29 -30.20 -9.41 6.69
CA ILE A 29 -29.66 -10.35 7.67
C ILE A 29 -30.71 -11.44 7.88
N GLN A 30 -30.30 -12.70 7.70
CA GLN A 30 -31.20 -13.83 7.92
C GLN A 30 -31.29 -14.18 9.40
N PHE A 31 -32.51 -14.33 9.89
CA PHE A 31 -32.79 -14.96 11.17
C PHE A 31 -34.02 -15.84 11.03
N GLN A 32 -33.84 -17.13 11.31
CA GLN A 32 -34.85 -18.17 11.07
C GLN A 32 -35.36 -18.15 9.61
N SER A 33 -36.67 -18.02 9.40
CA SER A 33 -37.34 -17.95 8.10
C SER A 33 -37.61 -16.52 7.62
N SER A 34 -37.07 -15.52 8.30
CA SER A 34 -37.23 -14.09 7.98
C SER A 34 -35.89 -13.43 7.66
N CYS A 35 -35.96 -12.35 6.90
CA CYS A 35 -34.87 -11.47 6.54
C CYS A 35 -35.14 -10.09 7.10
N TYR A 36 -34.11 -9.47 7.68
CA TYR A 36 -34.21 -8.17 8.34
C TYR A 36 -33.28 -7.15 7.69
N ARG A 37 -33.75 -5.93 7.47
CA ARG A 37 -32.97 -4.82 6.92
C ARG A 37 -33.02 -3.61 7.85
N PHE A 38 -31.84 -3.14 8.25
CA PHE A 38 -31.66 -1.96 9.11
C PHE A 38 -31.43 -0.72 8.24
N ILE A 39 -32.42 0.15 8.12
CA ILE A 39 -32.34 1.33 7.25
C ILE A 39 -31.90 2.56 8.06
N LYS A 40 -30.71 3.07 7.71
CA LYS A 40 -29.99 4.12 8.47
C LYS A 40 -30.18 5.54 7.91
N SER A 41 -30.75 5.68 6.72
CA SER A 41 -30.96 6.94 6.02
C SER A 41 -31.91 6.76 4.84
N PRO A 42 -32.77 7.74 4.51
CA PRO A 42 -33.06 8.95 5.30
C PRO A 42 -33.94 8.66 6.52
N LEU A 43 -34.05 9.62 7.44
CA LEU A 43 -34.97 9.53 8.59
C LEU A 43 -36.41 9.76 8.12
N HIS A 44 -37.35 8.94 8.59
CA HIS A 44 -38.75 9.00 8.17
C HIS A 44 -39.70 8.94 9.36
N THR A 45 -40.91 9.47 9.17
CA THR A 45 -42.06 9.20 10.05
C THR A 45 -42.42 7.72 9.96
N ARG A 46 -43.13 7.18 10.96
CA ARG A 46 -43.52 5.75 10.98
C ARG A 46 -44.26 5.34 9.70
N ASN A 47 -45.21 6.17 9.24
CA ASN A 47 -46.04 5.83 8.08
C ASN A 47 -45.24 5.80 6.77
N ASP A 48 -44.26 6.70 6.61
CA ASP A 48 -43.39 6.69 5.43
C ASP A 48 -42.35 5.58 5.51
N ALA A 49 -41.81 5.31 6.69
CA ALA A 49 -40.95 4.16 6.95
C ALA A 49 -41.63 2.83 6.57
N ARG A 50 -42.90 2.67 6.94
CA ARG A 50 -43.72 1.52 6.57
C ARG A 50 -43.90 1.37 5.06
N LYS A 51 -44.30 2.45 4.36
CA LYS A 51 -44.42 2.45 2.90
C LYS A 51 -43.10 2.04 2.22
N ASN A 52 -41.97 2.49 2.76
CA ASN A 52 -40.66 2.11 2.26
C ASN A 52 -40.36 0.62 2.45
N CYS A 53 -40.74 0.01 3.58
CA CYS A 53 -40.63 -1.44 3.74
C CYS A 53 -41.55 -2.20 2.75
N GLN A 54 -42.78 -1.72 2.56
CA GLN A 54 -43.75 -2.31 1.64
C GLN A 54 -43.29 -2.31 0.18
N ALA A 55 -42.47 -1.33 -0.21
CA ALA A 55 -41.83 -1.29 -1.52
C ALA A 55 -40.88 -2.48 -1.78
N TYR A 56 -40.37 -3.14 -0.74
CA TYR A 56 -39.55 -4.35 -0.82
C TYR A 56 -40.34 -5.64 -0.60
N GLU A 57 -41.67 -5.61 -0.72
CA GLU A 57 -42.57 -6.71 -0.31
C GLU A 57 -42.38 -7.13 1.16
N SER A 58 -41.92 -6.20 2.00
CA SER A 58 -41.64 -6.35 3.42
C SER A 58 -42.55 -5.44 4.26
N ASP A 59 -42.55 -5.56 5.58
CA ASP A 59 -43.23 -4.60 6.47
C ASP A 59 -42.28 -4.17 7.60
N LEU A 60 -42.71 -3.24 8.46
CA LEU A 60 -41.96 -2.93 9.68
C LEU A 60 -41.84 -4.19 10.56
N VAL A 61 -40.70 -4.32 11.22
CA VAL A 61 -40.37 -5.53 11.99
C VAL A 61 -41.42 -5.86 13.05
N SER A 62 -41.86 -7.12 13.07
CA SER A 62 -42.81 -7.64 14.04
C SER A 62 -42.04 -8.44 15.08
N VAL A 63 -42.03 -7.99 16.34
CA VAL A 63 -41.28 -8.69 17.39
C VAL A 63 -42.16 -9.80 17.96
N ASN A 64 -41.97 -11.02 17.50
CA ASN A 64 -42.88 -12.14 17.75
C ASN A 64 -42.36 -13.14 18.79
N SER A 65 -41.08 -13.06 19.16
CA SER A 65 -40.46 -13.94 20.14
C SER A 65 -39.35 -13.25 20.95
N VAL A 66 -38.99 -13.83 22.09
CA VAL A 66 -37.88 -13.35 22.93
C VAL A 66 -36.54 -13.55 22.22
N GLU A 67 -36.42 -14.62 21.44
CA GLU A 67 -35.24 -14.92 20.63
C GLU A 67 -35.03 -13.88 19.52
N GLU A 68 -36.11 -13.47 18.86
CA GLU A 68 -36.10 -12.41 17.85
C GLU A 68 -35.76 -11.05 18.46
N HIS A 69 -36.33 -10.72 19.61
CA HIS A 69 -35.95 -9.55 20.38
C HIS A 69 -34.44 -9.54 20.68
N GLY A 70 -33.90 -10.66 21.17
CA GLY A 70 -32.46 -10.81 21.42
C GLY A 70 -31.61 -10.65 20.16
N PHE A 71 -32.04 -11.20 19.03
CA PHE A 71 -31.38 -11.03 17.73
C PHE A 71 -31.36 -9.56 17.29
N LEU A 72 -32.47 -8.85 17.42
CA LEU A 72 -32.55 -7.43 17.05
C LEU A 72 -31.63 -6.59 17.94
N LEU A 73 -31.59 -6.84 19.26
CA LEU A 73 -30.70 -6.15 20.18
C LEU A 73 -29.21 -6.39 19.86
N TYR A 74 -28.85 -7.64 19.54
CA TYR A 74 -27.49 -7.98 19.14
C TYR A 74 -27.06 -7.20 17.88
N ASN A 75 -27.94 -7.10 16.89
CA ASN A 75 -27.66 -6.34 15.68
C ASN A 75 -27.61 -4.83 15.93
N LEU A 76 -28.50 -4.27 16.74
CA LEU A 76 -28.50 -2.85 17.08
C LEU A 76 -27.19 -2.41 17.75
N LEU A 77 -26.61 -3.26 18.61
CA LEU A 77 -25.32 -2.99 19.26
C LEU A 77 -24.18 -2.73 18.25
N TRP A 78 -24.16 -3.47 17.13
CA TRP A 78 -23.12 -3.35 16.12
C TRP A 78 -23.49 -2.39 14.98
N GLN A 79 -24.76 -2.34 14.62
CA GLN A 79 -25.26 -1.55 13.48
C GLN A 79 -25.39 -0.06 13.83
N ASP A 80 -25.54 0.31 15.10
CA ASP A 80 -25.76 1.70 15.50
C ASP A 80 -24.96 2.10 16.75
N PRO A 81 -23.64 2.35 16.61
CA PRO A 81 -22.79 2.80 17.71
C PRO A 81 -23.20 4.17 18.27
N GLN A 82 -24.06 4.90 17.55
CA GLN A 82 -24.59 6.20 17.97
C GLN A 82 -25.85 6.09 18.85
N HIS A 83 -26.37 4.88 19.09
CA HIS A 83 -27.51 4.63 19.97
C HIS A 83 -28.76 5.48 19.62
N ARG A 84 -29.11 5.55 18.34
CA ARG A 84 -30.30 6.25 17.82
C ARG A 84 -31.55 5.39 18.00
N ARG A 85 -32.72 5.98 17.72
CA ARG A 85 -34.03 5.30 17.87
C ARG A 85 -34.50 4.66 16.57
N TRP A 86 -35.14 3.50 16.68
CA TRP A 86 -35.51 2.64 15.55
C TRP A 86 -36.98 2.20 15.63
N TYR A 87 -37.81 2.55 14.64
CA TYR A 87 -39.20 2.11 14.55
C TYR A 87 -39.32 0.59 14.40
N THR A 88 -40.29 0.04 15.15
CA THR A 88 -40.84 -1.30 14.96
C THR A 88 -42.25 -1.23 14.38
N GLY A 89 -42.81 -2.39 14.04
CA GLY A 89 -44.20 -2.53 13.58
C GLY A 89 -45.24 -2.52 14.71
N SER A 90 -44.83 -2.41 15.97
CA SER A 90 -45.74 -2.57 17.10
C SER A 90 -46.57 -1.30 17.35
N GLN A 91 -47.89 -1.46 17.39
CA GLN A 91 -48.87 -0.41 17.61
C GLN A 91 -49.77 -0.73 18.81
N GLN A 92 -50.16 0.30 19.57
CA GLN A 92 -51.09 0.17 20.68
C GLN A 92 -52.53 0.10 20.17
N GLN A 93 -53.24 -0.98 20.49
CA GLN A 93 -54.66 -1.13 20.15
C GLN A 93 -55.57 -0.79 21.33
N SER A 94 -55.13 -1.11 22.55
CA SER A 94 -55.77 -0.68 23.80
C SER A 94 -54.69 -0.44 24.87
N PRO A 95 -54.99 0.28 25.97
CA PRO A 95 -53.99 0.57 27.00
C PRO A 95 -53.32 -0.71 27.52
N GLY A 96 -52.02 -0.84 27.29
CA GLY A 96 -51.22 -2.02 27.69
C GLY A 96 -51.24 -3.20 26.70
N TYR A 97 -52.04 -3.14 25.64
CA TYR A 97 -52.09 -4.18 24.61
C TYR A 97 -51.48 -3.70 23.29
N TRP A 98 -50.40 -4.36 22.89
CA TRP A 98 -49.59 -4.01 21.72
C TRP A 98 -49.69 -5.12 20.68
N VAL A 99 -49.89 -4.73 19.43
CA VAL A 99 -50.05 -5.64 18.30
C VAL A 99 -49.05 -5.24 17.22
N ASN A 100 -48.35 -6.22 16.66
CA ASN A 100 -47.45 -6.05 15.54
C ASN A 100 -48.21 -5.86 14.22
N GLU A 101 -47.53 -5.48 13.14
CA GLU A 101 -48.18 -5.27 11.84
C GLU A 101 -48.74 -6.54 11.20
N ASP A 102 -48.18 -7.70 11.56
CA ASP A 102 -48.68 -9.00 11.15
C ASP A 102 -49.94 -9.44 11.93
N GLY A 103 -50.43 -8.61 12.86
CA GLY A 103 -51.61 -8.87 13.68
C GLY A 103 -51.35 -9.74 14.90
N THR A 104 -50.10 -10.13 15.15
CA THR A 104 -49.73 -10.90 16.34
C THR A 104 -49.59 -9.98 17.56
N PRO A 105 -49.96 -10.44 18.77
CA PRO A 105 -49.71 -9.67 19.99
C PRO A 105 -48.21 -9.64 20.29
N LEU A 106 -47.71 -8.49 20.75
CA LEU A 106 -46.35 -8.38 21.26
C LEU A 106 -46.17 -9.35 22.45
N PRO A 107 -45.13 -10.20 22.46
CA PRO A 107 -44.87 -11.10 23.57
C PRO A 107 -44.74 -10.34 24.89
N ASP A 108 -45.20 -10.97 25.97
CA ASP A 108 -45.08 -10.40 27.31
C ASP A 108 -43.59 -10.37 27.73
N MET A 109 -42.99 -9.19 27.60
CA MET A 109 -41.58 -8.93 27.83
C MET A 109 -41.43 -7.70 28.73
N GLU A 110 -42.00 -7.74 29.94
CA GLU A 110 -41.98 -6.61 30.89
C GLU A 110 -40.58 -5.99 31.10
N SER A 111 -39.51 -6.80 31.01
CA SER A 111 -38.12 -6.36 31.18
C SER A 111 -37.52 -5.62 29.98
N ALA A 112 -38.16 -5.71 28.81
CA ALA A 112 -37.75 -5.05 27.57
C ALA A 112 -38.17 -3.57 27.52
N PHE A 113 -39.23 -3.19 28.23
CA PHE A 113 -39.74 -1.82 28.25
C PHE A 113 -38.82 -0.89 29.05
N LEU A 114 -38.55 0.29 28.49
CA LEU A 114 -37.83 1.35 29.19
C LEU A 114 -38.79 2.14 30.10
N PRO A 115 -38.31 2.67 31.24
CA PRO A 115 -39.12 3.49 32.14
C PRO A 115 -39.65 4.74 31.43
N GLU A 116 -40.93 5.06 31.63
CA GLU A 116 -41.52 6.27 31.08
C GLU A 116 -41.08 7.53 31.84
N PRO A 117 -40.89 8.68 31.14
CA PRO A 117 -40.66 9.97 31.78
C PRO A 117 -41.89 10.41 32.60
N ALA A 118 -41.66 11.17 33.67
CA ALA A 118 -42.69 11.57 34.64
C ALA A 118 -43.76 12.56 34.10
N GLU A 119 -43.59 13.07 32.87
CA GLU A 119 -44.52 14.02 32.26
C GLU A 119 -45.49 13.30 31.29
N PRO A 120 -46.82 13.51 31.42
CA PRO A 120 -47.79 12.94 30.49
C PRO A 120 -47.63 13.57 29.10
N GLN A 121 -47.06 12.80 28.18
CA GLN A 121 -46.94 13.15 26.76
C GLN A 121 -48.15 12.61 25.97
N PRO A 122 -48.51 13.23 24.82
CA PRO A 122 -49.68 12.84 24.02
C PRO A 122 -49.61 11.38 23.53
N ASN A 123 -50.77 10.80 23.20
CA ASN A 123 -50.99 9.45 22.65
C ASN A 123 -49.76 8.86 21.93
N LYS A 124 -48.98 8.05 22.65
CA LYS A 124 -47.81 7.33 22.13
C LYS A 124 -48.25 5.97 21.64
N ASP A 125 -48.80 5.94 20.44
CA ASP A 125 -49.47 4.77 19.89
C ASP A 125 -48.49 3.76 19.25
N TYR A 126 -47.18 4.05 19.19
CA TYR A 126 -46.18 3.21 18.52
C TYR A 126 -44.96 2.92 19.40
N MET A 127 -44.19 1.90 19.00
CA MET A 127 -42.97 1.48 19.68
C MET A 127 -41.71 1.67 18.84
N VAL A 128 -40.62 1.98 19.54
CA VAL A 128 -39.27 2.03 18.97
C VAL A 128 -38.30 1.29 19.87
N TYR A 129 -37.23 0.76 19.29
CA TYR A 129 -36.02 0.46 20.05
C TYR A 129 -35.26 1.74 20.33
N SER A 130 -34.84 1.90 21.59
CA SER A 130 -34.10 3.05 22.10
C SER A 130 -33.06 2.59 23.11
N PHE A 131 -31.97 3.33 23.25
CA PHE A 131 -30.92 3.02 24.21
C PHE A 131 -31.06 3.86 25.47
N SER A 132 -31.24 3.22 26.62
CA SER A 132 -31.25 3.90 27.91
C SER A 132 -29.83 4.13 28.41
N ASN A 133 -29.42 5.40 28.42
CA ASN A 133 -28.11 5.79 28.96
C ASN A 133 -27.94 5.52 30.46
N SER A 134 -29.03 5.54 31.23
CA SER A 134 -29.02 5.26 32.67
C SER A 134 -28.92 3.76 32.97
N LEU A 135 -29.65 2.93 32.23
CA LEU A 135 -29.64 1.47 32.41
C LEU A 135 -28.55 0.77 31.59
N LYS A 136 -27.84 1.51 30.72
CA LYS A 136 -26.82 1.00 29.79
C LYS A 136 -27.31 -0.20 28.96
N LYS A 137 -28.59 -0.17 28.57
CA LYS A 137 -29.23 -1.23 27.78
C LYS A 137 -30.15 -0.64 26.71
N TRP A 138 -30.30 -1.37 25.62
CA TRP A 138 -31.40 -1.19 24.68
C TRP A 138 -32.72 -1.67 25.29
N GLY A 139 -33.82 -1.04 24.88
CA GLY A 139 -35.17 -1.46 25.23
C GLY A 139 -36.22 -0.78 24.36
N LEU A 140 -37.48 -1.08 24.63
CA LEU A 140 -38.64 -0.54 23.92
C LEU A 140 -39.10 0.76 24.58
N GLU A 141 -39.25 1.80 23.77
CA GLU A 141 -39.76 3.12 24.15
C GLU A 141 -41.03 3.43 23.34
N LYS A 142 -42.01 4.08 23.96
CA LYS A 142 -43.25 4.50 23.28
C LYS A 142 -43.06 5.86 22.61
N VAL A 143 -43.62 6.03 21.42
CA VAL A 143 -43.51 7.25 20.59
C VAL A 143 -44.81 7.57 19.84
N THR A 144 -44.90 8.78 19.30
CA THR A 144 -46.12 9.29 18.62
C THR A 144 -46.22 8.86 17.16
N GLY A 145 -45.09 8.54 16.50
CA GLY A 145 -45.03 8.12 15.10
C GLY A 145 -44.72 9.25 14.11
N GLU A 146 -44.74 10.50 14.58
CA GLU A 146 -44.39 11.71 13.82
C GLU A 146 -42.89 12.02 13.87
N GLU A 147 -42.13 11.34 14.73
CA GLU A 147 -40.70 11.52 14.84
C GLU A 147 -39.98 11.00 13.58
N LEU A 148 -38.95 11.72 13.12
CA LEU A 148 -38.12 11.26 12.02
C LEU A 148 -37.04 10.31 12.56
N LEU A 149 -37.27 9.00 12.45
CA LEU A 149 -36.39 7.97 13.03
C LEU A 149 -35.86 6.98 11.99
N LEU A 150 -34.95 6.14 12.44
CA LEU A 150 -34.50 4.94 11.73
C LEU A 150 -35.56 3.86 11.84
N TYR A 151 -35.48 2.82 11.02
CA TYR A 151 -36.48 1.76 11.01
C TYR A 151 -35.92 0.44 10.52
N ILE A 152 -36.58 -0.64 10.93
CA ILE A 152 -36.19 -2.01 10.61
C ILE A 152 -37.33 -2.63 9.79
N CYS A 153 -37.00 -3.12 8.61
CA CYS A 153 -37.94 -3.89 7.78
C CYS A 153 -37.71 -5.38 7.96
N GLU A 154 -38.79 -6.15 7.93
CA GLU A 154 -38.82 -7.60 7.98
C GLU A 154 -39.60 -8.16 6.79
N ALA A 155 -39.05 -9.16 6.12
CA ALA A 155 -39.77 -9.94 5.12
C ALA A 155 -39.48 -11.44 5.26
N PRO A 156 -40.48 -12.31 4.97
CA PRO A 156 -40.27 -13.74 4.94
C PRO A 156 -39.35 -14.11 3.77
N LEU A 157 -38.48 -15.09 4.01
CA LEU A 157 -37.45 -15.56 3.07
C LEU A 157 -38.04 -15.98 1.70
N THR A 158 -39.29 -16.44 1.68
CA THR A 158 -40.01 -16.86 0.47
C THR A 158 -40.41 -15.71 -0.45
N LYS A 159 -40.59 -14.49 0.07
CA LYS A 159 -40.99 -13.31 -0.72
C LYS A 159 -39.80 -12.60 -1.36
N LEU A 160 -38.67 -12.54 -0.65
CA LEU A 160 -37.49 -11.80 -1.09
C LEU A 160 -36.69 -12.45 -2.22
N HIS A 161 -37.02 -13.66 -2.65
CA HIS A 161 -36.30 -14.36 -3.74
C HIS A 161 -36.38 -13.62 -5.09
N TYR A 162 -37.50 -12.94 -5.36
CA TYR A 162 -37.69 -12.16 -6.59
C TYR A 162 -37.24 -10.71 -6.46
N VAL A 163 -36.99 -10.24 -5.24
CA VAL A 163 -36.31 -8.98 -4.98
C VAL A 163 -34.81 -9.24 -5.12
N MET A 164 -34.39 -9.69 -6.31
CA MET A 164 -33.03 -9.43 -6.75
C MET A 164 -32.87 -7.92 -6.64
N ALA A 165 -31.95 -7.50 -5.77
CA ALA A 165 -31.67 -6.12 -5.53
C ALA A 165 -31.59 -5.42 -6.89
N ASP A 166 -32.53 -4.51 -7.12
CA ASP A 166 -32.26 -3.35 -7.95
C ASP A 166 -31.14 -2.64 -7.19
N ASP A 167 -29.91 -3.16 -7.34
CA ASP A 167 -28.69 -2.54 -6.89
C ASP A 167 -28.59 -1.35 -7.81
N ARG A 168 -29.31 -0.30 -7.42
CA ARG A 168 -29.28 0.99 -8.06
C ARG A 168 -27.88 1.50 -7.81
N THR A 169 -26.97 1.06 -8.65
CA THR A 169 -25.69 1.69 -8.83
C THR A 169 -25.97 3.15 -9.19
N TYR A 170 -24.95 4.00 -9.12
CA TYR A 170 -25.02 5.38 -9.61
C TYR A 170 -25.51 5.51 -11.07
N GLN A 171 -25.71 4.40 -11.77
CA GLN A 171 -26.18 4.28 -13.14
C GLN A 171 -27.72 4.16 -13.27
N TYR A 172 -28.48 3.96 -12.18
CA TYR A 172 -29.94 3.83 -12.27
C TYR A 172 -30.59 5.16 -12.68
N GLY A 173 -31.24 5.18 -13.85
CA GLY A 173 -31.83 6.39 -14.45
C GLY A 173 -30.93 7.11 -15.47
N ILE A 174 -29.76 6.55 -15.79
CA ILE A 174 -28.94 7.00 -16.92
C ILE A 174 -29.18 6.02 -18.08
N ASP A 175 -29.76 6.49 -19.18
CA ASP A 175 -29.77 5.74 -20.43
C ASP A 175 -28.32 5.60 -20.92
N ILE A 176 -27.69 4.45 -20.64
CA ILE A 176 -26.34 4.14 -21.12
C ILE A 176 -26.44 3.73 -22.58
N GLU A 177 -26.40 4.72 -23.48
CA GLU A 177 -26.33 4.46 -24.93
C GLU A 177 -24.97 3.83 -25.33
N ASP A 178 -23.89 4.15 -24.60
CA ASP A 178 -22.54 3.64 -24.81
C ASP A 178 -21.83 3.41 -23.45
N PRO A 179 -21.49 2.14 -23.09
CA PRO A 179 -20.82 1.81 -21.84
C PRO A 179 -19.44 2.47 -21.64
N LEU A 180 -18.83 3.00 -22.71
CA LEU A 180 -17.54 3.71 -22.65
C LEU A 180 -17.69 5.21 -22.37
N LYS A 181 -18.92 5.73 -22.34
CA LYS A 181 -19.25 7.17 -22.21
C LYS A 181 -20.11 7.46 -20.98
N ILE A 182 -19.91 6.68 -19.93
CA ILE A 182 -20.61 6.88 -18.66
C ILE A 182 -20.07 8.17 -18.03
N PRO A 183 -20.93 9.16 -17.70
CA PRO A 183 -20.50 10.40 -17.07
C PRO A 183 -19.85 10.14 -15.71
N ILE A 184 -18.54 10.34 -15.61
CA ILE A 184 -17.74 10.05 -14.42
C ILE A 184 -16.72 11.17 -14.21
N GLY A 185 -16.60 11.65 -12.97
CA GLY A 185 -15.56 12.61 -12.57
C GLY A 185 -14.15 12.05 -12.78
N PRO A 186 -13.11 12.91 -12.77
CA PRO A 186 -11.77 12.46 -13.05
C PRO A 186 -11.25 11.55 -11.93
N TYR A 187 -10.46 10.53 -12.27
CA TYR A 187 -9.70 9.68 -11.33
C TYR A 187 -8.28 9.44 -11.86
N PHE A 188 -7.29 9.34 -10.98
CA PHE A 188 -5.91 9.11 -11.41
C PHE A 188 -5.71 7.67 -11.89
N ILE A 189 -5.15 7.53 -13.09
CA ILE A 189 -4.62 6.26 -13.61
C ILE A 189 -3.15 6.15 -13.20
N ASN A 190 -2.37 7.21 -13.49
CA ASN A 190 -0.97 7.32 -13.10
C ASN A 190 -0.75 8.61 -12.33
N GLN A 191 -0.33 8.48 -11.08
CA GLN A 191 0.20 9.61 -10.32
C GLN A 191 1.60 9.97 -10.81
N PRO A 192 1.97 11.26 -10.77
CA PRO A 192 3.33 11.67 -11.08
C PRO A 192 4.31 11.11 -10.04
N ILE A 193 5.58 10.97 -10.44
CA ILE A 193 6.67 10.55 -9.56
C ILE A 193 7.79 11.60 -9.54
N ASP A 194 8.61 11.59 -8.51
CA ASP A 194 9.81 12.43 -8.43
C ASP A 194 10.75 12.19 -9.62
N VAL A 195 11.25 13.28 -10.21
CA VAL A 195 12.15 13.23 -11.36
C VAL A 195 13.47 13.95 -11.06
N VAL A 196 14.56 13.31 -11.48
CA VAL A 196 15.90 13.88 -11.45
C VAL A 196 16.35 14.14 -12.88
N PHE A 197 16.52 15.41 -13.25
CA PHE A 197 17.13 15.78 -14.52
C PHE A 197 18.65 15.80 -14.40
N ASP A 198 19.33 14.95 -15.16
CA ASP A 198 20.79 14.85 -15.15
C ASP A 198 21.44 15.87 -16.07
N LEU A 199 22.21 16.80 -15.51
CA LEU A 199 22.90 17.85 -16.26
C LEU A 199 23.90 17.30 -17.29
N SER A 200 24.43 16.09 -17.07
CA SER A 200 25.37 15.45 -17.98
C SER A 200 24.71 14.99 -19.28
N LYS A 201 23.39 14.74 -19.26
CA LYS A 201 22.60 14.32 -20.42
C LYS A 201 22.18 15.46 -21.33
N ARG A 202 22.44 16.71 -20.94
CA ARG A 202 21.97 17.91 -21.66
C ARG A 202 22.33 17.93 -23.15
N LYS A 203 23.43 17.30 -23.54
CA LYS A 203 23.86 17.18 -24.95
C LYS A 203 23.05 16.17 -25.78
N ILE A 204 22.38 15.21 -25.13
CA ILE A 204 21.61 14.13 -25.77
C ILE A 204 20.12 14.46 -25.69
N THR A 205 19.62 14.75 -24.49
CA THR A 205 18.23 15.09 -24.20
C THR A 205 18.21 16.32 -23.30
N ASN A 206 17.64 17.41 -23.78
CA ASN A 206 17.59 18.69 -23.07
C ASN A 206 16.18 19.02 -22.55
N ASP A 207 15.35 17.99 -22.38
CA ASP A 207 13.96 18.12 -21.92
C ASP A 207 13.72 17.22 -20.70
N VAL A 208 12.87 17.66 -19.79
CA VAL A 208 12.38 16.85 -18.67
C VAL A 208 10.87 16.78 -18.67
N SER A 209 10.30 15.61 -18.40
CA SER A 209 8.86 15.37 -18.43
C SER A 209 8.34 14.92 -17.06
N LEU A 210 7.27 15.56 -16.58
CA LEU A 210 6.47 15.12 -15.45
C LEU A 210 5.13 14.59 -15.99
N SER A 211 4.84 13.31 -15.78
CA SER A 211 3.66 12.65 -16.34
C SER A 211 2.57 12.48 -15.29
N CYS A 212 1.37 12.97 -15.57
CA CYS A 212 0.16 12.68 -14.79
C CYS A 212 -0.94 12.23 -15.76
N LEU A 213 -1.61 11.12 -15.45
CA LEU A 213 -2.69 10.60 -16.31
C LEU A 213 -3.95 10.37 -15.48
N ALA A 214 -5.07 10.96 -15.91
CA ALA A 214 -6.38 10.80 -15.33
C ALA A 214 -7.39 10.23 -16.34
N GLY A 215 -8.21 9.30 -15.89
CA GLY A 215 -9.39 8.83 -16.61
C GLY A 215 -10.62 9.65 -16.22
N GLY A 216 -11.68 9.57 -17.02
CA GLY A 216 -12.94 10.28 -16.79
C GLY A 216 -13.66 10.52 -18.12
N TYR A 217 -14.98 10.72 -18.05
CA TYR A 217 -15.77 11.07 -19.23
C TYR A 217 -16.73 12.23 -18.90
N PRO A 218 -16.71 13.34 -19.67
CA PRO A 218 -15.78 13.66 -20.76
C PRO A 218 -14.30 13.66 -20.33
N ALA A 219 -13.40 13.47 -21.30
CA ALA A 219 -11.96 13.35 -21.06
C ALA A 219 -11.44 14.58 -20.28
N PRO A 220 -10.70 14.38 -19.18
CA PRO A 220 -10.28 15.50 -18.34
C PRO A 220 -9.24 16.38 -19.02
N THR A 221 -9.32 17.67 -18.71
CA THR A 221 -8.31 18.66 -19.05
C THR A 221 -7.29 18.79 -17.93
N TYR A 222 -6.06 19.19 -18.27
CA TYR A 222 -4.93 19.17 -17.36
C TYR A 222 -4.32 20.56 -17.18
N GLU A 223 -4.00 20.88 -15.93
CA GLU A 223 -3.27 22.08 -15.54
C GLU A 223 -2.11 21.68 -14.61
N TRP A 224 -0.94 22.26 -14.82
CA TRP A 224 0.21 22.04 -13.96
C TRP A 224 0.52 23.27 -13.12
N PHE A 225 0.91 23.03 -11.88
CA PHE A 225 1.25 24.05 -10.91
C PHE A 225 2.63 23.78 -10.33
N LYS A 226 3.41 24.85 -10.16
CA LYS A 226 4.65 24.84 -9.39
C LYS A 226 4.37 25.42 -8.02
N GLU A 227 4.71 24.68 -6.97
CA GLU A 227 4.61 25.17 -5.61
C GLU A 227 5.86 25.96 -5.24
N ASP A 228 5.64 27.16 -4.69
CA ASP A 228 6.70 28.06 -4.25
C ASP A 228 6.37 28.64 -2.87
N TYR A 229 7.40 28.86 -2.05
CA TYR A 229 7.24 29.43 -0.72
C TYR A 229 7.44 30.94 -0.76
N GLN A 230 6.35 31.70 -0.63
CA GLN A 230 6.40 33.15 -0.52
C GLN A 230 6.25 33.55 0.96
N GLY A 231 7.38 33.71 1.65
CA GLY A 231 7.41 33.83 3.11
C GLY A 231 7.00 32.50 3.76
N ASP A 232 6.02 32.53 4.66
CA ASP A 232 5.51 31.32 5.35
C ASP A 232 4.33 30.64 4.62
N LYS A 233 3.94 31.12 3.44
CA LYS A 233 2.81 30.57 2.68
C LYS A 233 3.28 29.81 1.45
N LEU A 234 2.81 28.56 1.33
CA LEU A 234 2.92 27.75 0.13
C LEU A 234 1.92 28.27 -0.90
N VAL A 235 2.42 28.70 -2.07
CA VAL A 235 1.61 29.22 -3.17
C VAL A 235 1.78 28.33 -4.39
N SER A 236 0.67 27.89 -4.96
CA SER A 236 0.64 27.10 -6.21
C SER A 236 0.54 28.03 -7.42
N ILE A 237 1.62 28.19 -8.15
CA ILE A 237 1.71 29.06 -9.34
C ILE A 237 1.38 28.22 -10.58
N LYS A 238 0.31 28.59 -11.30
CA LYS A 238 -0.08 27.92 -12.54
C LYS A 238 0.97 28.12 -13.62
N ILE A 239 1.41 27.03 -14.25
CA ILE A 239 2.31 27.04 -15.40
C ILE A 239 1.48 27.31 -16.66
N ASP A 240 1.88 28.35 -17.41
CA ASP A 240 1.19 28.78 -18.61
C ASP A 240 2.13 28.67 -19.83
N PRO A 241 1.94 27.65 -20.68
CA PRO A 241 2.70 27.47 -21.93
C PRO A 241 2.65 28.68 -22.87
N LEU A 242 1.64 29.55 -22.76
CA LEU A 242 1.54 30.75 -23.60
C LEU A 242 2.45 31.88 -23.12
N LYS A 243 2.87 31.87 -21.85
CA LYS A 243 3.78 32.87 -21.27
C LYS A 243 5.25 32.49 -21.42
N ASP A 244 5.56 31.20 -21.31
CA ASP A 244 6.92 30.68 -21.46
C ASP A 244 6.89 29.48 -22.41
N SER A 245 7.48 29.65 -23.60
CA SER A 245 7.53 28.65 -24.66
C SER A 245 8.38 27.43 -24.32
N ARG A 246 9.09 27.43 -23.18
CA ARG A 246 9.80 26.25 -22.68
C ARG A 246 8.86 25.19 -22.12
N PHE A 247 7.64 25.55 -21.76
CA PHE A 247 6.68 24.59 -21.22
C PHE A 247 5.74 24.08 -22.31
N THR A 248 5.62 22.77 -22.40
CA THR A 248 4.63 22.10 -23.25
C THR A 248 3.78 21.19 -22.38
N ILE A 249 2.44 21.28 -22.50
CA ILE A 249 1.52 20.38 -21.79
C ILE A 249 0.76 19.56 -22.84
N SER A 250 0.91 18.23 -22.78
CA SER A 250 0.24 17.31 -23.70
C SER A 250 -0.21 16.04 -22.98
N GLY A 251 -1.50 15.72 -23.05
CA GLY A 251 -2.05 14.49 -22.48
C GLY A 251 -1.77 14.31 -20.98
N GLY A 252 -1.70 15.41 -20.23
CA GLY A 252 -1.37 15.41 -18.80
C GLY A 252 0.12 15.36 -18.46
N THR A 253 0.99 15.24 -19.47
CA THR A 253 2.45 15.38 -19.30
C THR A 253 2.88 16.83 -19.47
N LEU A 254 3.61 17.36 -18.47
CA LEU A 254 4.34 18.61 -18.55
C LEU A 254 5.76 18.32 -19.04
N ILE A 255 6.19 18.99 -20.11
CA ILE A 255 7.54 18.93 -20.65
C ILE A 255 8.17 20.30 -20.45
N ILE A 256 9.36 20.34 -19.85
CA ILE A 256 10.17 21.54 -19.66
C ILE A 256 11.37 21.43 -20.58
N HIS A 257 11.42 22.30 -21.58
CA HIS A 257 12.53 22.44 -22.51
C HIS A 257 13.65 23.28 -21.89
N GLU A 258 14.89 22.84 -22.08
CA GLU A 258 16.10 23.46 -21.56
C GLU A 258 16.04 23.77 -20.05
N PRO A 259 15.77 22.76 -19.19
CA PRO A 259 15.48 22.99 -17.79
C PRO A 259 16.67 23.63 -17.06
N ARG A 260 16.37 24.65 -16.26
CA ARG A 260 17.34 25.47 -15.53
C ARG A 260 17.29 25.13 -14.04
N LYS A 261 18.44 24.76 -13.49
CA LYS A 261 18.55 24.33 -12.09
C LYS A 261 17.99 25.33 -11.08
N GLU A 262 18.24 26.62 -11.28
CA GLU A 262 17.84 27.66 -10.33
C GLU A 262 16.36 28.05 -10.46
N GLU A 263 15.75 27.87 -11.64
CA GLU A 263 14.38 28.29 -11.91
C GLU A 263 13.39 27.13 -11.83
N ASP A 264 13.72 25.95 -12.35
CA ASP A 264 12.77 24.85 -12.52
C ASP A 264 12.84 23.82 -11.37
N ARG A 265 13.87 23.86 -10.53
CA ARG A 265 13.92 23.01 -9.32
C ARG A 265 12.78 23.38 -8.38
N GLY A 266 12.04 22.39 -7.90
CA GLY A 266 10.93 22.64 -7.00
C GLY A 266 9.94 21.50 -6.88
N LEU A 267 8.79 21.84 -6.32
CA LEU A 267 7.65 20.95 -6.11
C LEU A 267 6.57 21.28 -7.15
N TYR A 268 5.93 20.25 -7.70
CA TYR A 268 4.94 20.35 -8.77
C TYR A 268 3.77 19.43 -8.48
N HIS A 269 2.57 19.85 -8.87
CA HIS A 269 1.40 18.96 -8.90
C HIS A 269 0.57 19.22 -10.15
N CYS A 270 -0.18 18.20 -10.54
CA CYS A 270 -1.11 18.24 -11.64
C CYS A 270 -2.54 18.34 -11.11
N LYS A 271 -3.37 19.13 -11.79
CA LYS A 271 -4.80 19.22 -11.57
C LYS A 271 -5.52 18.72 -12.82
N ALA A 272 -6.39 17.72 -12.65
CA ALA A 272 -7.21 17.19 -13.72
C ALA A 272 -8.69 17.53 -13.46
N SER A 273 -9.39 18.04 -14.47
CA SER A 273 -10.75 18.56 -14.32
C SER A 273 -11.63 18.20 -15.52
N ASN A 274 -12.87 17.81 -15.25
CA ASN A 274 -13.92 17.65 -16.24
C ASN A 274 -15.25 18.24 -15.72
N ASP A 275 -16.32 18.10 -16.51
CA ASP A 275 -17.65 18.66 -16.18
C ASP A 275 -18.25 18.12 -14.86
N TYR A 276 -17.73 17.01 -14.34
CA TYR A 276 -18.26 16.28 -13.19
C TYR A 276 -17.35 16.31 -11.96
N GLY A 277 -16.15 16.89 -12.04
CA GLY A 277 -15.27 16.97 -10.88
C GLY A 277 -13.85 17.46 -11.19
N THR A 278 -13.07 17.61 -10.12
CA THR A 278 -11.67 18.01 -10.18
C THR A 278 -10.87 17.24 -9.15
N ILE A 279 -9.71 16.75 -9.55
CA ILE A 279 -8.75 16.04 -8.69
C ILE A 279 -7.37 16.70 -8.79
N ILE A 280 -6.59 16.58 -7.73
CA ILE A 280 -5.22 17.12 -7.62
C ILE A 280 -4.29 15.97 -7.26
N SER A 281 -3.17 15.87 -7.98
CA SER A 281 -2.20 14.80 -7.77
C SER A 281 -1.40 15.00 -6.48
N GLU A 282 -0.72 13.95 -6.05
CA GLU A 282 0.39 14.11 -5.11
C GLU A 282 1.44 15.09 -5.66
N THR A 283 2.09 15.79 -4.74
CA THR A 283 3.17 16.73 -5.04
C THR A 283 4.45 15.95 -5.35
N VAL A 284 5.07 16.23 -6.49
CA VAL A 284 6.33 15.64 -6.93
C VAL A 284 7.44 16.65 -6.99
N LYS A 285 8.66 16.16 -6.78
CA LYS A 285 9.86 16.98 -6.75
C LYS A 285 10.67 16.83 -8.03
N LEU A 286 10.91 17.95 -8.70
CA LEU A 286 11.90 18.05 -9.77
C LEU A 286 13.24 18.50 -9.18
N THR A 287 14.25 17.65 -9.34
CA THR A 287 15.62 17.92 -8.90
C THR A 287 16.62 17.76 -10.03
N PHE A 288 17.84 18.26 -9.83
CA PHE A 288 18.90 18.24 -10.84
C PHE A 288 20.05 17.37 -10.34
N GLY A 289 20.33 16.32 -11.10
CA GLY A 289 21.40 15.38 -10.83
C GLY A 289 22.72 15.80 -11.45
N PHE A 290 23.82 15.44 -10.78
CA PHE A 290 25.18 15.64 -11.27
C PHE A 290 26.14 14.60 -10.67
N ILE A 291 27.21 14.34 -11.38
CA ILE A 291 28.38 13.60 -10.89
C ILE A 291 29.59 14.53 -11.06
N GLY A 292 30.27 14.87 -9.97
CA GLY A 292 31.47 15.71 -9.97
C GLY A 292 32.69 15.02 -10.61
N GLU A 293 33.82 15.70 -10.68
CA GLU A 293 35.07 15.15 -11.24
C GLU A 293 35.86 14.39 -10.17
N PHE A 294 36.45 13.25 -10.55
CA PHE A 294 37.38 12.55 -9.65
C PHE A 294 38.67 13.36 -9.44
N ASN A 295 39.27 13.21 -8.26
CA ASN A 295 40.65 13.63 -8.06
C ASN A 295 41.57 12.70 -8.86
N LEU A 296 42.30 13.25 -9.83
CA LEU A 296 43.18 12.48 -10.72
C LEU A 296 44.44 11.95 -10.03
N LYS A 297 44.78 12.47 -8.84
CA LYS A 297 45.95 12.04 -8.07
C LYS A 297 45.53 11.07 -6.99
N ARG A 298 45.91 9.81 -7.15
CA ARG A 298 45.68 8.76 -6.18
C ARG A 298 46.94 7.94 -5.95
N SER A 299 47.24 7.68 -4.68
CA SER A 299 48.41 6.91 -4.26
C SER A 299 48.22 5.42 -4.50
N GLU A 300 49.34 4.70 -4.59
CA GLU A 300 49.35 3.25 -4.65
C GLU A 300 48.82 2.61 -3.35
N GLU A 301 48.14 1.48 -3.49
CA GLU A 301 47.73 0.64 -2.38
C GLU A 301 48.71 -0.51 -2.19
N LYS A 302 48.97 -0.88 -0.94
CA LYS A 302 49.82 -2.02 -0.58
C LYS A 302 49.06 -3.00 0.30
N GLY A 303 49.37 -4.27 0.15
CA GLY A 303 48.87 -5.33 1.01
C GLY A 303 49.75 -6.57 1.00
N GLU A 304 49.54 -7.41 1.99
CA GLU A 304 50.29 -8.66 2.21
C GLU A 304 49.48 -9.85 1.70
N GLU A 305 50.16 -10.82 1.10
CA GLU A 305 49.54 -12.08 0.66
C GLU A 305 48.92 -12.82 1.86
N ASN A 306 47.75 -13.44 1.66
CA ASN A 306 46.95 -14.10 2.70
C ASN A 306 46.37 -13.16 3.77
N TRP A 307 46.44 -11.84 3.57
CA TRP A 307 45.78 -10.84 4.41
C TRP A 307 44.65 -10.15 3.66
N GLY A 308 43.60 -9.80 4.40
CA GLY A 308 42.48 -9.05 3.86
C GLY A 308 42.83 -7.58 3.63
N LYS A 309 42.22 -7.02 2.58
CA LYS A 309 42.45 -5.64 2.15
C LYS A 309 41.14 -4.98 1.77
N THR A 310 40.97 -3.73 2.16
CA THR A 310 39.92 -2.85 1.65
C THR A 310 40.55 -1.77 0.79
N VAL A 311 39.94 -1.50 -0.36
CA VAL A 311 40.29 -0.43 -1.26
C VAL A 311 39.07 0.48 -1.42
N TYR A 312 39.18 1.71 -0.94
CA TYR A 312 38.06 2.67 -0.94
C TYR A 312 37.94 3.38 -2.31
N CYS A 313 36.74 3.77 -2.72
CA CYS A 313 36.53 4.38 -4.02
C CYS A 313 36.97 5.86 -4.10
N ASP A 314 36.79 6.62 -3.01
CA ASP A 314 36.92 8.09 -2.96
C ASP A 314 36.12 8.80 -4.09
N PRO A 315 34.79 8.58 -4.16
CA PRO A 315 33.97 9.12 -5.24
C PRO A 315 33.82 10.65 -5.17
N PRO A 316 33.57 11.30 -6.31
CA PRO A 316 33.26 12.72 -6.33
C PRO A 316 31.90 13.02 -5.69
N GLN A 317 31.67 14.29 -5.36
CA GLN A 317 30.35 14.76 -4.97
C GLN A 317 29.33 14.45 -6.06
N SER A 318 28.20 13.88 -5.68
CA SER A 318 27.15 13.48 -6.60
C SER A 318 25.77 13.58 -5.97
N PHE A 319 24.77 13.77 -6.82
CA PHE A 319 23.36 13.71 -6.46
C PHE A 319 22.57 13.19 -7.67
N PRO A 320 21.59 12.29 -7.51
CA PRO A 320 21.30 11.49 -6.31
C PRO A 320 22.40 10.43 -6.09
N GLY A 321 22.14 9.41 -5.27
CA GLY A 321 23.13 8.36 -5.00
C GLY A 321 23.64 7.64 -6.27
N VAL A 322 24.84 7.08 -6.17
CA VAL A 322 25.53 6.37 -7.25
C VAL A 322 25.66 4.87 -6.97
N LYS A 323 25.88 4.08 -8.03
CA LYS A 323 26.36 2.70 -8.01
C LYS A 323 27.87 2.70 -8.30
N TYR A 324 28.57 1.71 -7.76
CA TYR A 324 30.02 1.61 -7.87
C TYR A 324 30.42 0.39 -8.68
N TYR A 325 31.44 0.55 -9.50
CA TYR A 325 32.02 -0.51 -10.32
C TYR A 325 33.55 -0.38 -10.30
N TRP A 326 34.24 -1.48 -10.11
CA TRP A 326 35.69 -1.51 -10.13
C TRP A 326 36.18 -2.05 -11.47
N ALA A 327 37.17 -1.39 -12.05
CA ALA A 327 37.85 -1.82 -13.26
C ALA A 327 39.31 -2.15 -12.98
N ARG A 328 39.85 -3.15 -13.68
CA ARG A 328 41.23 -3.62 -13.56
C ARG A 328 42.00 -3.41 -14.87
N ASP A 329 43.15 -2.77 -14.78
CA ASP A 329 44.13 -2.45 -15.83
C ASP A 329 43.63 -1.51 -16.94
N TYR A 330 42.40 -1.67 -17.42
CA TYR A 330 41.74 -0.78 -18.39
C TYR A 330 40.22 -0.76 -18.18
N PHE A 331 39.54 0.23 -18.76
CA PHE A 331 38.09 0.31 -18.76
C PHE A 331 37.56 -0.02 -20.18
N PRO A 332 36.52 -0.86 -20.34
CA PRO A 332 35.77 -1.59 -19.32
C PRO A 332 36.33 -3.01 -19.11
N ASN A 333 37.12 -3.23 -18.05
CA ASN A 333 37.48 -4.57 -17.57
C ASN A 333 37.04 -4.69 -16.10
N PHE A 334 35.76 -5.03 -15.89
CA PHE A 334 35.16 -5.01 -14.57
C PHE A 334 35.69 -6.13 -13.68
N VAL A 335 35.92 -5.82 -12.41
CA VAL A 335 36.31 -6.81 -11.40
C VAL A 335 35.13 -7.73 -11.13
N GLU A 336 35.32 -9.02 -11.38
CA GLU A 336 34.33 -10.05 -11.08
C GLU A 336 34.37 -10.41 -9.59
N GLU A 337 33.20 -10.54 -8.98
CA GLU A 337 33.09 -11.04 -7.61
C GLU A 337 33.30 -12.56 -7.58
N ASP A 338 34.08 -13.04 -6.61
CA ASP A 338 34.28 -14.46 -6.35
C ASP A 338 34.15 -14.73 -4.84
N LYS A 339 34.55 -15.91 -4.34
CA LYS A 339 34.48 -16.22 -2.90
C LYS A 339 35.33 -15.26 -2.02
N ARG A 340 36.34 -14.62 -2.60
CA ARG A 340 37.38 -13.81 -1.95
C ARG A 340 37.21 -12.32 -2.22
N VAL A 341 36.79 -11.93 -3.42
CA VAL A 341 36.64 -10.55 -3.89
C VAL A 341 35.18 -10.12 -3.83
N PHE A 342 34.91 -8.94 -3.28
CA PHE A 342 33.56 -8.41 -3.10
C PHE A 342 33.52 -6.89 -3.27
N VAL A 343 32.54 -6.38 -4.03
CA VAL A 343 32.28 -4.94 -4.13
C VAL A 343 31.08 -4.59 -3.26
N SER A 344 31.30 -3.80 -2.22
CA SER A 344 30.23 -3.35 -1.32
C SER A 344 29.39 -2.26 -1.96
N PHE A 345 28.14 -2.15 -1.51
CA PHE A 345 27.23 -1.06 -1.87
C PHE A 345 27.73 0.33 -1.48
N ASP A 346 28.64 0.42 -0.50
CA ASP A 346 29.34 1.66 -0.11
C ASP A 346 30.47 2.06 -1.08
N GLY A 347 30.77 1.19 -2.06
CA GLY A 347 31.76 1.40 -3.12
C GLY A 347 33.15 0.88 -2.79
N ALA A 348 33.39 0.37 -1.59
CA ALA A 348 34.67 -0.22 -1.25
C ALA A 348 34.82 -1.63 -1.85
N LEU A 349 36.00 -1.90 -2.41
CA LEU A 349 36.42 -3.21 -2.90
C LEU A 349 37.13 -3.97 -1.77
N TYR A 350 36.61 -5.14 -1.44
CA TYR A 350 37.14 -6.00 -0.38
C TYR A 350 37.79 -7.24 -0.99
N PHE A 351 38.97 -7.55 -0.47
CA PHE A 351 39.64 -8.83 -0.64
C PHE A 351 39.64 -9.51 0.73
N SER A 352 38.96 -10.65 0.87
CA SER A 352 39.01 -11.45 2.11
C SER A 352 40.43 -11.91 2.42
N ALA A 353 41.21 -12.24 1.38
CA ALA A 353 42.63 -12.48 1.42
C ALA A 353 43.23 -12.02 0.08
N LEU A 354 44.40 -11.38 0.09
CA LEU A 354 45.13 -11.04 -1.13
C LEU A 354 45.93 -12.22 -1.64
N GLU A 355 46.01 -12.35 -2.96
CA GLU A 355 46.85 -13.28 -3.68
C GLU A 355 47.78 -12.51 -4.63
N ASN A 356 48.90 -13.13 -5.04
CA ASN A 356 49.83 -12.49 -5.97
C ASN A 356 49.18 -12.12 -7.33
N ILE A 357 48.10 -12.82 -7.73
CA ILE A 357 47.33 -12.52 -8.95
C ILE A 357 46.50 -11.24 -8.83
N ASP A 358 46.30 -10.67 -7.64
CA ASP A 358 45.56 -9.41 -7.47
C ASP A 358 46.40 -8.17 -7.78
N ARG A 359 47.70 -8.34 -8.06
CA ARG A 359 48.54 -7.22 -8.48
C ARG A 359 48.03 -6.66 -9.81
N GLY A 360 47.76 -5.36 -9.85
CA GLY A 360 47.27 -4.69 -11.05
C GLY A 360 46.91 -3.24 -10.78
N ASN A 361 46.47 -2.54 -11.83
CA ASN A 361 45.98 -1.17 -11.69
C ASN A 361 44.46 -1.19 -11.51
N TYR A 362 43.95 -0.60 -10.44
CA TYR A 362 42.51 -0.55 -10.19
C TYR A 362 41.98 0.86 -10.41
N SER A 363 40.74 0.97 -10.84
CA SER A 363 40.00 2.23 -10.93
C SER A 363 38.58 2.03 -10.41
N CYS A 364 38.12 2.95 -9.57
CA CYS A 364 36.72 3.01 -9.17
C CYS A 364 35.93 3.87 -10.16
N ASN A 365 34.78 3.38 -10.59
CA ASN A 365 33.87 4.04 -11.51
C ASN A 365 32.50 4.15 -10.86
N VAL A 366 31.83 5.29 -11.03
CA VAL A 366 30.50 5.54 -10.49
C VAL A 366 29.49 5.70 -11.61
N GLN A 367 28.27 5.22 -11.38
CA GLN A 367 27.12 5.46 -12.25
C GLN A 367 25.97 6.00 -11.43
N SER A 368 25.21 6.96 -11.95
CA SER A 368 23.98 7.42 -11.32
C SER A 368 22.99 6.26 -11.10
N ARG A 369 22.21 6.31 -10.02
CA ARG A 369 21.14 5.32 -9.78
C ARG A 369 19.89 5.56 -10.59
N VAL A 370 19.69 6.79 -11.05
CA VAL A 370 18.46 7.24 -11.74
C VAL A 370 18.69 7.46 -13.23
N SER A 371 19.95 7.55 -13.66
CA SER A 371 20.34 7.76 -15.05
C SER A 371 21.49 6.81 -15.43
N ASP A 372 21.72 6.63 -16.71
CA ASP A 372 22.82 5.81 -17.26
C ASP A 372 24.19 6.51 -17.21
N THR A 373 24.26 7.75 -16.73
CA THR A 373 25.48 8.54 -16.73
C THR A 373 26.44 8.01 -15.68
N GLY A 374 27.72 8.02 -16.02
CA GLY A 374 28.77 7.58 -15.13
C GLY A 374 30.05 8.33 -15.34
N ARG A 375 30.98 8.14 -14.40
CA ARG A 375 32.30 8.74 -14.43
C ARG A 375 33.34 7.78 -13.90
N ASN A 376 34.49 7.80 -14.55
CA ASN A 376 35.59 6.89 -14.25
C ASN A 376 36.63 7.59 -13.39
N GLY A 377 37.12 6.91 -12.37
CA GLY A 377 38.21 7.38 -11.52
C GLY A 377 39.58 7.12 -12.14
N PRO A 378 40.65 7.71 -11.57
CA PRO A 378 42.02 7.43 -12.01
C PRO A 378 42.41 5.98 -11.70
N PHE A 379 43.26 5.42 -12.55
CA PHE A 379 43.92 4.15 -12.24
C PHE A 379 45.06 4.35 -11.23
N PHE A 380 45.18 3.43 -10.29
CA PHE A 380 46.25 3.39 -9.30
C PHE A 380 46.69 1.93 -9.05
N PRO A 381 47.97 1.68 -8.77
CA PRO A 381 48.47 0.32 -8.60
C PRO A 381 48.12 -0.25 -7.22
N LEU A 382 47.73 -1.53 -7.20
CA LEU A 382 47.67 -2.37 -6.01
C LEU A 382 48.89 -3.31 -6.01
N ASN A 383 49.77 -3.14 -5.03
CA ASN A 383 50.95 -3.97 -4.84
C ASN A 383 50.69 -5.03 -3.75
N VAL A 384 50.96 -6.29 -4.10
CA VAL A 384 50.88 -7.42 -3.17
C VAL A 384 52.28 -7.94 -2.88
N HIS A 385 52.62 -8.00 -1.59
CA HIS A 385 53.89 -8.48 -1.07
C HIS A 385 53.72 -9.89 -0.47
N PRO A 386 54.63 -10.84 -0.77
CA PRO A 386 54.59 -12.16 -0.17
C PRO A 386 54.81 -12.10 1.34
N HIS A 387 53.99 -12.83 2.10
CA HIS A 387 54.06 -12.87 3.56
C HIS A 387 53.97 -14.30 4.08
N SER A 388 54.76 -14.64 5.10
CA SER A 388 54.86 -16.02 5.62
C SER A 388 53.67 -16.44 6.48
N ASN A 389 53.02 -15.48 7.16
CA ASN A 389 51.84 -15.73 7.98
C ASN A 389 50.55 -15.29 7.29
N HIS A 390 49.43 -15.87 7.74
CA HIS A 390 48.09 -15.57 7.26
C HIS A 390 47.26 -14.83 8.32
N GLN A 391 46.27 -14.07 7.86
CA GLN A 391 45.35 -13.38 8.75
C GLN A 391 44.26 -14.34 9.28
N GLN A 392 43.98 -14.26 10.58
CA GLN A 392 42.82 -14.92 11.19
C GLN A 392 41.52 -14.23 10.81
N LEU A 393 40.39 -14.93 10.98
CA LEU A 393 39.08 -14.36 10.67
C LEU A 393 38.83 -13.08 11.48
N LYS A 394 38.55 -11.99 10.78
CA LYS A 394 38.23 -10.69 11.38
C LYS A 394 37.24 -9.93 10.51
N PHE A 395 36.14 -9.44 11.09
CA PHE A 395 35.28 -8.49 10.40
C PHE A 395 36.01 -7.14 10.24
N PRO A 396 36.06 -6.55 9.03
CA PRO A 396 36.40 -5.14 8.88
C PRO A 396 35.38 -4.28 9.61
N ASN A 397 35.79 -3.09 10.04
CA ASN A 397 34.98 -2.23 10.90
C ASN A 397 33.57 -2.02 10.31
N ASN A 398 32.57 -2.23 11.17
CA ASN A 398 31.14 -2.02 10.95
C ASN A 398 30.40 -3.09 10.12
N PHE A 399 30.99 -4.26 9.82
CA PHE A 399 30.22 -5.36 9.23
C PHE A 399 29.62 -6.31 10.29
N PRO A 400 28.39 -6.81 10.10
CA PRO A 400 27.50 -6.60 8.94
C PRO A 400 26.89 -5.19 8.87
N LYS A 401 26.55 -4.73 7.66
CA LYS A 401 25.98 -3.40 7.35
C LYS A 401 24.61 -3.51 6.70
N ALA A 402 23.74 -2.51 6.92
CA ALA A 402 22.44 -2.38 6.26
C ALA A 402 22.41 -1.18 5.31
N PHE A 403 21.78 -1.35 4.15
CA PHE A 403 21.63 -0.32 3.13
C PHE A 403 20.18 -0.25 2.62
N PRO A 404 19.50 0.90 2.78
CA PRO A 404 19.89 2.06 3.60
C PRO A 404 19.93 1.72 5.10
N GLU A 405 20.56 2.57 5.92
CA GLU A 405 20.65 2.39 7.38
C GLU A 405 19.25 2.44 8.05
N ALA A 406 18.36 3.30 7.54
CA ALA A 406 16.96 3.40 7.94
C ALA A 406 16.05 3.03 6.76
N PRO A 407 15.78 1.74 6.52
CA PRO A 407 14.90 1.29 5.45
C PRO A 407 13.44 1.69 5.71
N VAL A 408 12.70 1.93 4.64
CA VAL A 408 11.27 2.24 4.67
C VAL A 408 10.48 0.99 4.26
N ALA A 409 9.38 0.70 4.95
CA ALA A 409 8.48 -0.39 4.62
C ALA A 409 8.03 -0.32 3.16
N GLY A 410 7.92 -1.47 2.48
CA GLY A 410 7.61 -1.52 1.06
C GLY A 410 8.82 -1.36 0.12
N LYS A 411 10.01 -1.01 0.63
CA LYS A 411 11.24 -0.85 -0.17
C LYS A 411 12.21 -2.02 0.03
N GLU A 412 13.20 -2.10 -0.85
CA GLU A 412 14.28 -3.08 -0.75
C GLU A 412 15.28 -2.66 0.34
N VAL A 413 15.71 -3.63 1.15
CA VAL A 413 16.88 -3.47 2.02
C VAL A 413 17.94 -4.51 1.72
N ARG A 414 19.20 -4.07 1.74
CA ARG A 414 20.38 -4.88 1.46
C ARG A 414 21.26 -4.96 2.70
N LEU A 415 21.45 -6.18 3.20
CA LEU A 415 22.36 -6.47 4.30
C LEU A 415 23.64 -7.09 3.73
N GLU A 416 24.79 -6.53 4.06
CA GLU A 416 26.08 -7.01 3.59
C GLU A 416 26.97 -7.48 4.74
N CYS A 417 27.78 -8.50 4.46
CA CYS A 417 28.73 -9.07 5.39
C CYS A 417 29.99 -9.51 4.65
N VAL A 418 31.16 -9.10 5.16
CA VAL A 418 32.46 -9.52 4.64
C VAL A 418 33.41 -9.70 5.81
N ALA A 419 34.28 -10.71 5.76
CA ALA A 419 35.31 -10.96 6.74
C ALA A 419 36.66 -11.14 6.02
N PHE A 420 37.71 -10.63 6.66
CA PHE A 420 39.09 -10.92 6.29
C PHE A 420 39.53 -12.24 6.88
N GLY A 421 40.44 -12.92 6.20
CA GLY A 421 41.16 -14.07 6.71
C GLY A 421 41.42 -15.13 5.64
N TYR A 422 42.39 -15.99 5.94
CA TYR A 422 42.79 -17.10 5.09
C TYR A 422 42.87 -18.40 5.92
N PRO A 423 42.24 -19.53 5.49
CA PRO A 423 41.48 -19.72 4.26
C PRO A 423 40.22 -18.83 4.15
N VAL A 424 39.81 -18.55 2.92
CA VAL A 424 38.68 -17.65 2.59
C VAL A 424 37.38 -18.15 3.26
N PRO A 425 36.65 -17.29 4.01
CA PRO A 425 35.46 -17.72 4.73
C PRO A 425 34.22 -17.86 3.84
N SER A 426 33.31 -18.72 4.30
CA SER A 426 31.93 -18.83 3.83
C SER A 426 30.98 -18.07 4.78
N TYR A 427 29.82 -17.66 4.28
CA TYR A 427 28.87 -16.81 5.02
C TYR A 427 27.52 -17.47 5.19
N ASN A 428 26.91 -17.26 6.36
CA ASN A 428 25.56 -17.70 6.68
C ASN A 428 24.85 -16.61 7.48
N TRP A 429 23.63 -16.25 7.06
CA TRP A 429 22.79 -15.30 7.77
C TRP A 429 21.72 -16.00 8.60
N THR A 430 21.49 -15.47 9.79
CA THR A 430 20.35 -15.84 10.63
C THR A 430 19.72 -14.59 11.23
N ARG A 431 18.49 -14.72 11.73
CA ARG A 431 17.83 -13.66 12.49
C ARG A 431 17.63 -14.12 13.92
N ARG A 432 17.92 -13.25 14.88
CA ARG A 432 17.82 -13.59 16.30
C ARG A 432 16.36 -13.80 16.69
N GLY A 433 16.03 -15.00 17.19
CA GLY A 433 14.71 -15.33 17.71
C GLY A 433 13.60 -15.46 16.66
N SER A 434 13.93 -15.44 15.36
CA SER A 434 12.95 -15.56 14.27
C SER A 434 13.60 -16.14 13.02
N ALA A 435 12.79 -16.69 12.11
CA ALA A 435 13.26 -17.07 10.79
C ALA A 435 13.57 -15.83 9.94
N LEU A 436 14.41 -15.99 8.93
CA LEU A 436 14.60 -14.97 7.90
C LEU A 436 13.28 -14.74 7.14
N PRO A 437 13.03 -13.52 6.62
CA PRO A 437 11.87 -13.24 5.78
C PRO A 437 11.78 -14.20 4.59
N ARG A 438 10.57 -14.64 4.22
CA ARG A 438 10.37 -15.64 3.15
C ARG A 438 10.88 -15.16 1.79
N GLN A 439 10.81 -13.86 1.57
CA GLN A 439 11.24 -13.16 0.36
C GLN A 439 12.74 -12.83 0.35
N ALA A 440 13.50 -13.28 1.35
CA ALA A 440 14.92 -12.97 1.45
C ALA A 440 15.74 -13.75 0.40
N ILE A 441 16.63 -13.05 -0.29
CA ILE A 441 17.45 -13.58 -1.39
C ILE A 441 18.93 -13.48 -1.00
N PHE A 442 19.66 -14.57 -1.15
CA PHE A 442 21.11 -14.60 -0.96
C PHE A 442 21.83 -14.29 -2.26
N ALA A 443 22.78 -13.36 -2.22
CA ALA A 443 23.61 -12.97 -3.35
C ALA A 443 25.09 -12.88 -2.96
N SER A 444 25.97 -12.74 -3.95
CA SER A 444 27.42 -12.57 -3.77
C SER A 444 28.03 -13.60 -2.81
N TYR A 445 27.82 -14.90 -3.08
CA TYR A 445 28.31 -16.00 -2.23
C TYR A 445 27.82 -15.93 -0.77
N ASN A 446 26.54 -15.61 -0.59
CA ASN A 446 25.86 -15.42 0.70
C ASN A 446 26.39 -14.25 1.56
N ARG A 447 27.27 -13.40 1.01
CA ARG A 447 27.68 -12.15 1.67
C ARG A 447 26.56 -11.14 1.76
N VAL A 448 25.60 -11.23 0.84
CA VAL A 448 24.49 -10.29 0.72
C VAL A 448 23.18 -11.01 1.00
N LEU A 449 22.39 -10.45 1.90
CA LEU A 449 20.99 -10.79 2.13
C LEU A 449 20.12 -9.61 1.65
N LEU A 450 19.38 -9.83 0.58
CA LEU A 450 18.44 -8.86 0.00
C LEU A 450 17.02 -9.17 0.46
N ILE A 451 16.27 -8.15 0.89
CA ILE A 451 14.85 -8.26 1.22
C ILE A 451 14.12 -7.21 0.34
N PRO A 452 13.55 -7.61 -0.81
CA PRO A 452 13.05 -6.68 -1.83
C PRO A 452 11.86 -5.82 -1.39
N ASN A 453 11.00 -6.37 -0.53
CA ASN A 453 9.84 -5.71 0.02
C ASN A 453 9.84 -5.94 1.53
N VAL A 454 10.50 -5.03 2.24
CA VAL A 454 10.68 -5.13 3.69
C VAL A 454 9.40 -4.70 4.41
N GLN A 455 8.96 -5.46 5.41
CA GLN A 455 7.76 -5.16 6.20
C GLN A 455 8.14 -4.81 7.64
N VAL A 456 7.24 -4.15 8.40
CA VAL A 456 7.54 -3.74 9.78
C VAL A 456 7.85 -4.95 10.67
N GLU A 457 7.20 -6.09 10.43
CA GLU A 457 7.50 -7.36 11.10
C GLU A 457 8.87 -7.94 10.78
N ASP A 458 9.59 -7.44 9.77
CA ASP A 458 10.95 -7.87 9.41
C ASP A 458 12.03 -7.19 10.29
N GLN A 459 11.64 -6.27 11.17
CA GLN A 459 12.55 -5.61 12.12
C GLN A 459 13.23 -6.59 13.07
N GLY A 460 14.50 -6.35 13.39
CA GLY A 460 15.20 -7.15 14.40
C GLY A 460 16.70 -7.27 14.15
N GLU A 461 17.33 -8.15 14.90
CA GLU A 461 18.78 -8.35 14.83
C GLU A 461 19.14 -9.47 13.85
N TYR A 462 19.83 -9.11 12.77
CA TYR A 462 20.35 -10.01 11.76
C TYR A 462 21.81 -10.33 12.07
N ILE A 463 22.13 -11.61 12.11
CA ILE A 463 23.45 -12.13 12.48
C ILE A 463 24.09 -12.71 11.22
N CYS A 464 25.28 -12.24 10.88
CA CYS A 464 26.12 -12.88 9.89
C CYS A 464 27.20 -13.71 10.57
N ARG A 465 27.31 -14.98 10.19
CA ARG A 465 28.39 -15.89 10.59
C ARG A 465 29.34 -16.12 9.44
N ALA A 466 30.63 -15.84 9.67
CA ALA A 466 31.71 -16.14 8.75
C ALA A 466 32.51 -17.34 9.26
N THR A 467 32.66 -18.38 8.44
CA THR A 467 33.31 -19.65 8.83
C THR A 467 34.31 -20.10 7.77
N ASN A 468 35.51 -20.47 8.21
CA ASN A 468 36.48 -21.22 7.43
C ASN A 468 36.89 -22.50 8.17
N ASP A 469 37.81 -23.29 7.59
CA ASP A 469 38.25 -24.57 8.15
C ASP A 469 38.99 -24.46 9.50
N ARG A 470 39.27 -23.24 9.97
CA ARG A 470 40.06 -22.96 11.19
C ARG A 470 39.25 -22.29 12.28
N ALA A 471 38.27 -21.46 11.94
CA ALA A 471 37.52 -20.64 12.88
C ALA A 471 36.11 -20.29 12.38
N SER A 472 35.24 -19.92 13.32
CA SER A 472 33.93 -19.34 13.04
C SER A 472 33.75 -18.10 13.90
N ILE A 473 33.47 -16.96 13.26
CA ILE A 473 33.16 -15.69 13.92
C ILE A 473 31.78 -15.23 13.49
N HIS A 474 31.11 -14.42 14.30
CA HIS A 474 29.83 -13.83 13.95
C HIS A 474 29.74 -12.40 14.48
N ASN A 475 28.96 -11.58 13.77
CA ASN A 475 28.60 -10.25 14.23
C ASN A 475 27.18 -9.92 13.73
N SER A 476 26.56 -8.88 14.25
CA SER A 476 25.16 -8.56 13.97
C SER A 476 24.90 -7.10 13.63
N VAL A 477 23.76 -6.87 13.00
CA VAL A 477 23.22 -5.55 12.67
C VAL A 477 21.74 -5.51 13.02
N VAL A 478 21.29 -4.41 13.60
CA VAL A 478 19.90 -4.20 13.99
C VAL A 478 19.19 -3.46 12.87
N LEU A 479 18.11 -4.05 12.35
CA LEU A 479 17.27 -3.48 11.32
C LEU A 479 16.06 -2.78 11.94
N SER A 480 15.99 -1.45 11.80
CA SER A 480 14.87 -0.62 12.26
C SER A 480 14.16 -0.02 11.05
N ILE A 481 12.93 -0.47 10.79
CA ILE A 481 12.17 -0.16 9.58
C ILE A 481 11.22 1.00 9.87
N GLN A 482 11.31 2.05 9.06
CA GLN A 482 10.41 3.19 9.10
C GLN A 482 9.13 2.88 8.30
N ALA A 483 8.00 3.39 8.73
CA ALA A 483 6.75 3.30 7.99
C ALA A 483 6.24 4.71 7.68
N GLU A 484 5.65 4.89 6.49
CA GLU A 484 4.97 6.15 6.16
C GLU A 484 3.71 6.29 7.05
N PRO A 485 3.38 7.51 7.51
CA PRO A 485 2.20 7.73 8.33
C PRO A 485 0.93 7.35 7.56
N ASN A 486 0.15 6.41 8.09
CA ASN A 486 -1.21 6.14 7.64
C ASN A 486 -2.17 6.82 8.63
N PHE A 487 -2.87 7.87 8.18
CA PHE A 487 -3.79 8.66 9.00
C PHE A 487 -5.25 8.29 8.76
#